data_AF-A0A5N4E0P8-F1
#
_entry.id   AF-A0A5N4E0P8-F1
#
_cell.length_a   1.000
_cell.length_b   1.000
_cell.length_c   1.000
_cell.angle_alpha   90.00
_cell.angle_beta   90.00
_cell.angle_gamma   90.00
#
_symmetry.space_group_name_H-M   'P 1'
#
loop_
_entity.id
_entity.type
_entity.pdbx_description
1 polymer ?
#
loop_
_entity_poly.entity_id
_entity_poly.type
_entity_poly.pdbx_seq_one_letter_code
_entity_poly.pdbx_strand_id
1 'polypeptide(L)'
;MNIDGVAVSGKTEPPSSEPLSFIPVKDSEDVVSPVTTWLNPLGIYDQSTTQWLQGQGPSEQESKQPDPQPDRENALLKAKVEDFNRRVRENPRDVQLWMAFVAFQDEVMRSPGLYSVEEGEQEKQKRSLRLVLEKKLAILERAIESNQSSVDLKLAKLQLCTEFWESPTLLKEWQKLIFLHPNNTGLWQKYLLFCQSQFSTFSVSKIQSLYGKCLSTLSAVKDGSILSHPELPGTEDAMFALFLQQCHFLRQAGHAEKAVSLFQAMVDFTFFKPDSVKDLPTKGQVEFFEPFWDSGEPRAGEKGARGWRAWMHQQERGGWVVVSPGKAPLS
;
A
#
# COMPACT_ATOMS: atom_id res chain seq x y z
N MET A 1 -3.88 48.22 -19.39
CA MET A 1 -3.67 47.53 -18.10
C MET A 1 -2.16 47.39 -17.90
N ASN A 2 -1.70 47.46 -16.65
CA ASN A 2 -0.51 48.21 -16.17
C ASN A 2 -0.77 49.71 -16.14
N ILE A 3 -0.46 50.46 -15.07
CA ILE A 3 0.77 50.43 -14.24
C ILE A 3 0.52 51.07 -12.85
N ASP A 4 1.38 50.71 -11.91
CA ASP A 4 1.54 51.13 -10.50
C ASP A 4 1.57 52.65 -10.20
N GLY A 5 1.38 52.99 -8.91
CA GLY A 5 2.03 54.16 -8.31
C GLY A 5 1.33 54.79 -7.10
N VAL A 6 1.91 54.59 -5.91
CA VAL A 6 1.59 55.27 -4.64
C VAL A 6 2.01 56.75 -4.67
N ALA A 7 1.24 57.64 -4.03
CA ALA A 7 1.77 58.89 -3.48
C ALA A 7 1.02 59.30 -2.19
N VAL A 8 1.79 59.38 -1.11
CA VAL A 8 1.43 59.95 0.19
C VAL A 8 1.47 61.47 0.10
N SER A 9 0.46 62.15 0.64
CA SER A 9 0.57 63.58 0.98
C SER A 9 -0.07 63.82 2.33
N GLY A 10 0.79 64.09 3.32
CA GLY A 10 0.38 64.61 4.61
C GLY A 10 0.15 66.12 4.53
N LYS A 11 -0.92 66.58 5.18
CA LYS A 11 -1.02 67.95 5.67
C LYS A 11 -1.50 67.94 7.12
N THR A 12 -0.65 68.55 7.93
CA THR A 12 -0.73 68.85 9.34
C THR A 12 -1.68 70.03 9.58
N GLU A 13 -2.61 69.91 10.52
CA GLU A 13 -3.27 71.06 11.18
C GLU A 13 -2.86 71.11 12.66
N PRO A 14 -2.53 72.29 13.23
CA PRO A 14 -2.09 72.44 14.62
C PRO A 14 -3.27 72.69 15.59
N PRO A 15 -3.03 72.70 16.93
CA PRO A 15 -3.98 72.23 17.93
C PRO A 15 -5.00 73.30 18.36
N SER A 16 -6.21 72.87 18.73
CA SER A 16 -7.15 73.71 19.46
C SER A 16 -6.90 73.62 20.95
N SER A 17 -6.81 74.79 21.57
CA SER A 17 -6.54 75.06 22.96
C SER A 17 -7.85 75.37 23.68
N GLU A 18 -8.29 74.50 24.61
CA GLU A 18 -9.11 74.87 25.77
C GLU A 18 -9.05 73.75 26.84
N PRO A 19 -9.20 74.08 28.14
CA PRO A 19 -8.60 73.34 29.24
C PRO A 19 -9.51 72.21 29.74
N LEU A 20 -9.01 70.98 29.73
CA LEU A 20 -9.70 69.88 30.40
C LEU A 20 -9.41 69.89 31.89
N SER A 21 -10.50 70.09 32.64
CA SER A 21 -10.63 70.15 34.09
C SER A 21 -9.88 69.04 34.84
N PHE A 22 -9.13 69.45 35.84
CA PHE A 22 -8.50 68.60 36.85
C PHE A 22 -9.56 67.75 37.58
N ILE A 23 -9.43 66.42 37.49
CA ILE A 23 -10.16 65.47 38.34
C ILE A 23 -9.22 65.10 39.49
N PRO A 24 -9.55 65.44 40.75
CA PRO A 24 -8.71 65.08 41.90
C PRO A 24 -8.88 63.60 42.19
N VAL A 25 -7.80 62.83 42.11
CA VAL A 25 -7.79 61.46 42.62
C VAL A 25 -7.57 61.54 44.13
N LYS A 26 -8.53 61.02 44.89
CA LYS A 26 -8.45 60.88 46.34
C LYS A 26 -7.36 59.88 46.69
N ASP A 27 -6.42 60.28 47.54
CA ASP A 27 -5.59 59.36 48.29
C ASP A 27 -6.49 58.58 49.27
N SER A 28 -6.60 57.28 49.08
CA SER A 28 -7.09 56.36 50.10
C SER A 28 -6.23 55.10 50.07
N GLU A 29 -5.66 54.85 51.24
CA GLU A 29 -4.63 53.89 51.56
C GLU A 29 -5.06 52.42 51.41
N ASP A 30 -4.03 51.57 51.40
CA ASP A 30 -4.02 50.11 51.57
C ASP A 30 -4.53 49.21 50.43
N VAL A 31 -3.75 49.18 49.34
CA VAL A 31 -3.38 47.90 48.71
C VAL A 31 -1.89 47.96 48.37
N VAL A 32 -1.09 47.11 49.02
CA VAL A 32 0.31 46.85 48.65
C VAL A 32 0.32 46.43 47.18
N SER A 33 0.70 47.36 46.31
CA SER A 33 0.86 47.09 44.89
C SER A 33 2.04 46.13 44.74
N PRO A 34 1.87 44.94 44.12
CA PRO A 34 3.02 44.13 43.82
C PRO A 34 3.88 44.92 42.83
N VAL A 35 5.19 44.94 43.07
CA VAL A 35 6.21 45.64 42.25
C VAL A 35 6.21 45.17 40.77
N THR A 36 5.35 44.22 40.41
CA THR A 36 5.21 43.63 39.08
C THR A 36 4.67 44.58 38.00
N THR A 37 3.93 45.64 38.33
CA THR A 37 3.26 46.45 37.29
C THR A 37 4.19 47.45 36.58
N TRP A 38 5.23 47.98 37.24
CA TRP A 38 6.11 48.99 36.62
C TRP A 38 7.13 48.41 35.64
N LEU A 39 7.59 47.17 35.88
CA LEU A 39 8.61 46.51 35.07
C LEU A 39 8.05 45.70 33.90
N ASN A 40 6.72 45.47 33.85
CA ASN A 40 6.04 44.81 32.74
C ASN A 40 4.64 45.46 32.50
N PRO A 41 4.58 46.75 32.13
CA PRO A 41 3.33 47.49 32.06
C PRO A 41 2.36 46.97 30.97
N LEU A 42 2.88 46.19 30.02
CA LEU A 42 2.12 45.62 28.90
C LEU A 42 1.90 44.11 29.02
N GLY A 43 2.41 43.45 30.07
CA GLY A 43 2.23 42.01 30.31
C GLY A 43 2.88 41.09 29.28
N ILE A 44 3.82 41.59 28.48
CA ILE A 44 4.41 40.85 27.34
C ILE A 44 5.64 40.02 27.73
N TYR A 45 6.26 40.34 28.86
CA TYR A 45 7.41 39.58 29.33
C TYR A 45 6.98 38.25 29.95
N ASP A 46 7.70 37.20 29.60
CA ASP A 46 7.58 35.91 30.26
C ASP A 46 8.14 35.99 31.69
N GLN A 47 7.84 34.96 32.48
CA GLN A 47 8.12 34.96 33.90
C GLN A 47 9.63 35.01 34.19
N SER A 48 10.45 34.40 33.34
CA SER A 48 11.91 34.44 33.36
C SER A 48 12.46 35.85 33.15
N THR A 49 11.99 36.54 32.11
CA THR A 49 12.44 37.91 31.80
C THR A 49 12.02 38.88 32.90
N THR A 50 10.83 38.68 33.48
CA THR A 50 10.33 39.49 34.58
C THR A 50 11.17 39.32 35.85
N GLN A 51 11.57 38.09 36.18
CA GLN A 51 12.44 37.80 37.34
C GLN A 51 13.85 38.38 37.18
N TRP A 52 14.41 38.31 35.96
CA TRP A 52 15.71 38.90 35.66
C TRP A 52 15.73 40.43 35.81
N LEU A 53 14.71 41.12 35.29
CA LEU A 53 14.57 42.58 35.42
C LEU A 53 14.41 43.05 36.87
N GLN A 54 13.95 42.17 37.76
CA GLN A 54 13.82 42.44 39.20
C GLN A 54 15.09 42.15 40.00
N GLY A 55 16.21 41.85 39.32
CA GLY A 55 17.47 41.48 39.97
C GLY A 55 17.43 40.09 40.63
N GLN A 56 16.34 39.34 40.44
CA GLN A 56 16.19 37.92 40.80
C GLN A 56 16.49 37.05 39.58
N GLY A 57 17.62 37.33 38.91
CA GLY A 57 18.14 36.41 37.90
C GLY A 57 18.34 35.03 38.53
N PRO A 58 18.21 33.93 37.78
CA PRO A 58 18.44 32.61 38.32
C PRO A 58 19.84 32.60 38.97
N SER A 59 19.91 32.25 40.27
CA SER A 59 21.14 31.68 40.81
C SER A 59 21.53 30.56 39.84
N GLU A 60 22.83 30.45 39.52
CA GLU A 60 23.40 29.31 38.78
C GLU A 60 23.00 28.01 39.47
N GLN A 61 21.77 27.55 39.23
CA GLN A 61 21.32 26.23 39.58
C GLN A 61 22.02 25.35 38.57
N GLU A 62 22.89 24.49 39.12
CA GLU A 62 23.50 23.34 38.45
C GLU A 62 22.58 22.87 37.33
N SER A 63 23.13 22.89 36.11
CA SER A 63 22.53 22.24 34.96
C SER A 63 22.03 20.87 35.42
N LYS A 64 20.71 20.71 35.51
CA LYS A 64 20.07 19.40 35.64
C LYS A 64 20.67 18.56 34.51
N GLN A 65 21.55 17.63 34.86
CA GLN A 65 22.05 16.67 33.89
C GLN A 65 20.84 16.03 33.22
N PRO A 66 20.83 15.88 31.89
CA PRO A 66 19.79 15.13 31.23
C PRO A 66 19.74 13.73 31.86
N ASP A 67 18.54 13.27 32.23
CA ASP A 67 18.30 11.93 32.75
C ASP A 67 19.07 10.89 31.90
N PRO A 68 19.81 9.92 32.46
CA PRO A 68 20.59 8.93 31.70
C PRO A 68 19.73 7.86 30.97
N GLN A 69 18.41 8.03 30.97
CA GLN A 69 17.44 7.11 30.39
C GLN A 69 17.56 6.93 28.85
N PRO A 70 17.72 7.97 28.01
CA PRO A 70 17.84 7.81 26.56
C PRO A 70 19.16 7.16 26.15
N ASP A 71 20.24 7.35 26.91
CA ASP A 71 21.53 6.70 26.66
C ASP A 71 21.47 5.20 26.95
N ARG A 72 20.77 4.80 28.02
CA ARG A 72 20.54 3.39 28.35
C ARG A 72 19.68 2.68 27.32
N GLU A 73 18.59 3.32 26.87
CA GLU A 73 17.71 2.77 25.82
C GLU A 73 18.46 2.61 24.49
N ASN A 74 19.23 3.62 24.08
CA ASN A 74 20.07 3.53 22.88
C ASN A 74 21.14 2.44 22.98
N ALA A 75 21.75 2.24 24.16
CA ALA A 75 22.71 1.15 24.39
C ALA A 75 22.05 -0.24 24.26
N LEU A 76 20.84 -0.41 24.79
CA LEU A 76 20.07 -1.66 24.63
C LEU A 76 19.70 -1.95 23.18
N LEU A 77 19.31 -0.92 22.42
CA LEU A 77 19.03 -1.06 20.98
C LEU A 77 20.28 -1.47 20.20
N LYS A 78 21.44 -0.85 20.47
CA LYS A 78 22.72 -1.24 19.86
C LYS A 78 23.08 -2.70 20.15
N ALA A 79 22.96 -3.12 21.41
CA ALA A 79 23.21 -4.51 21.80
C ALA A 79 22.29 -5.49 21.07
N LYS A 80 21.00 -5.16 20.90
CA LYS A 80 20.07 -5.96 20.08
C LYS A 80 20.48 -6.01 18.61
N VAL A 81 20.92 -4.90 18.01
CA VAL A 81 21.42 -4.89 16.61
C VAL A 81 22.66 -5.79 16.46
N GLU A 82 23.58 -5.75 17.42
CA GLU A 82 24.77 -6.62 17.44
C GLU A 82 24.39 -8.09 17.57
N ASP A 83 23.41 -8.39 18.43
CA ASP A 83 22.85 -9.72 18.61
C ASP A 83 22.21 -10.27 17.32
N PHE A 84 21.39 -9.47 16.64
CA PHE A 84 20.85 -9.84 15.33
C PHE A 84 21.97 -10.09 14.32
N ASN A 85 22.97 -9.20 14.23
CA ASN A 85 24.10 -9.37 13.32
C ASN A 85 24.91 -10.65 13.61
N ARG A 86 25.05 -11.03 14.87
CA ARG A 86 25.67 -12.30 15.25
C ARG A 86 24.82 -13.48 14.79
N ARG A 87 23.54 -13.50 15.16
CA ARG A 87 22.63 -14.62 14.83
C ARG A 87 22.49 -14.84 13.33
N VAL A 88 22.39 -13.78 12.51
CA VAL A 88 22.29 -13.91 11.04
C VAL A 88 23.59 -14.36 10.38
N ARG A 89 24.76 -14.12 11.01
CA ARG A 89 26.03 -14.70 10.56
C ARG A 89 26.13 -16.18 10.90
N GLU A 90 25.65 -16.58 12.07
CA GLU A 90 25.62 -17.97 12.51
C GLU A 90 24.58 -18.80 11.75
N ASN A 91 23.43 -18.21 11.41
CA ASN A 91 22.32 -18.86 10.74
C ASN A 91 21.90 -18.09 9.47
N PRO A 92 22.76 -18.01 8.44
CA PRO A 92 22.51 -17.18 7.27
C PRO A 92 21.34 -17.67 6.40
N ARG A 93 20.91 -18.92 6.57
CA ARG A 93 19.77 -19.51 5.84
C ARG A 93 18.41 -19.34 6.54
N ASP A 94 18.39 -18.75 7.72
CA ASP A 94 17.14 -18.53 8.47
C ASP A 94 16.43 -17.27 7.95
N VAL A 95 15.50 -17.49 7.02
CA VAL A 95 14.68 -16.42 6.42
C VAL A 95 13.89 -15.65 7.48
N GLN A 96 13.36 -16.31 8.50
CA GLN A 96 12.53 -15.65 9.53
C GLN A 96 13.38 -14.74 10.42
N LEU A 97 14.60 -15.17 10.75
CA LEU A 97 15.55 -14.34 11.46
C LEU A 97 15.92 -13.07 10.68
N TRP A 98 16.15 -13.19 9.35
CA TRP A 98 16.37 -12.01 8.50
C TRP A 98 15.17 -11.07 8.48
N MET A 99 13.96 -11.60 8.31
CA MET A 99 12.73 -10.81 8.32
C MET A 99 12.51 -10.10 9.68
N ALA A 100 12.78 -10.79 10.79
CA ALA A 100 12.72 -10.20 12.12
C ALA A 100 13.76 -9.07 12.29
N PHE A 101 14.96 -9.23 11.74
CA PHE A 101 15.98 -8.20 11.79
C PHE A 101 15.59 -6.95 10.98
N VAL A 102 14.96 -7.14 9.81
CA VAL A 102 14.41 -6.06 8.99
C VAL A 102 13.30 -5.32 9.74
N ALA A 103 12.37 -6.04 10.37
CA ALA A 103 11.28 -5.44 11.16
C ALA A 103 11.82 -4.68 12.38
N PHE A 104 12.87 -5.19 13.03
CA PHE A 104 13.50 -4.53 14.17
C PHE A 104 14.07 -3.14 13.81
N GLN A 105 14.46 -2.89 12.56
CA GLN A 105 14.92 -1.56 12.15
C GLN A 105 13.81 -0.49 12.26
N ASP A 106 12.53 -0.88 12.19
CA ASP A 106 11.41 0.05 12.40
C ASP A 106 11.25 0.43 13.87
N GLU A 107 11.56 -0.48 14.81
CA GLU A 107 11.58 -0.21 16.26
C GLU A 107 12.70 0.75 16.63
N VAL A 108 13.87 0.57 16.02
CA VAL A 108 15.02 1.47 16.18
C VAL A 108 14.70 2.89 15.71
N MET A 109 13.89 3.04 14.66
CA MET A 109 13.48 4.35 14.13
C MET A 109 12.52 5.11 15.06
N ARG A 110 11.65 4.40 15.79
CA ARG A 110 10.68 5.03 16.71
C ARG A 110 11.32 5.56 18.00
N SER A 111 12.52 5.08 18.34
CA SER A 111 13.22 5.52 19.55
C SER A 111 14.02 6.81 19.28
N PRO A 112 13.89 7.85 20.13
CA PRO A 112 14.69 9.05 19.99
C PRO A 112 16.19 8.75 20.19
N GLY A 113 17.03 8.98 19.18
CA GLY A 113 18.47 9.15 19.41
C GLY A 113 19.46 8.33 18.56
N LEU A 114 19.08 7.17 17.97
CA LEU A 114 20.09 6.35 17.28
C LEU A 114 20.56 6.92 15.93
N TYR A 115 19.72 7.74 15.28
CA TYR A 115 20.00 8.37 13.97
C TYR A 115 19.80 9.90 13.96
N SER A 116 19.73 10.53 15.13
CA SER A 116 19.54 11.99 15.21
C SER A 116 20.85 12.72 14.97
N VAL A 117 20.95 13.40 13.83
CA VAL A 117 21.89 14.52 13.64
C VAL A 117 21.17 15.81 14.03
N GLU A 118 21.87 16.73 14.69
CA GLU A 118 21.36 18.03 15.13
C GLU A 118 21.09 18.94 13.91
N GLU A 119 19.81 19.13 13.54
CA GLU A 119 19.22 20.29 12.83
C GLU A 119 17.77 19.95 12.35
N GLY A 120 16.81 20.86 12.54
CA GLY A 120 15.47 20.94 11.90
C GLY A 120 14.53 19.71 11.94
N GLU A 121 13.44 19.74 12.72
CA GLU A 121 12.55 18.59 13.00
C GLU A 121 11.99 17.85 11.76
N GLN A 122 11.53 18.55 10.71
CA GLN A 122 10.94 17.89 9.52
C GLN A 122 11.98 17.28 8.57
N GLU A 123 13.09 17.98 8.32
CA GLU A 123 14.16 17.47 7.45
C GLU A 123 14.96 16.35 8.13
N LYS A 124 15.08 16.39 9.48
CA LYS A 124 15.58 15.29 10.31
C LYS A 124 14.78 14.00 10.11
N GLN A 125 13.45 14.08 10.16
CA GLN A 125 12.58 12.91 10.06
C GLN A 125 12.66 12.23 8.68
N LYS A 126 12.72 13.03 7.59
CA LYS A 126 12.88 12.49 6.23
C LYS A 126 14.24 11.81 6.03
N ARG A 127 15.32 12.42 6.53
CA ARG A 127 16.67 11.86 6.44
C ARG A 127 16.83 10.59 7.28
N SER A 128 16.27 10.56 8.49
CA SER A 128 16.30 9.36 9.33
C SER A 128 15.50 8.20 8.73
N LEU A 129 14.33 8.49 8.14
CA LEU A 129 13.52 7.49 7.44
C LEU A 129 14.29 6.89 6.25
N ARG A 130 14.90 7.75 5.42
CA ARG A 130 15.72 7.32 4.29
C ARG A 130 16.87 6.41 4.73
N LEU A 131 17.61 6.77 5.77
CA LEU A 131 18.71 5.96 6.29
C LEU A 131 18.23 4.58 6.79
N VAL A 132 17.09 4.53 7.48
CA VAL A 132 16.52 3.27 7.96
C VAL A 132 16.12 2.37 6.79
N LEU A 133 15.44 2.93 5.80
CA LEU A 133 15.05 2.20 4.61
C LEU A 133 16.29 1.71 3.81
N GLU A 134 17.35 2.51 3.68
CA GLU A 134 18.64 2.08 3.09
C GLU A 134 19.28 0.93 3.88
N LYS A 135 19.24 0.97 5.21
CA LYS A 135 19.71 -0.14 6.06
C LYS A 135 18.88 -1.40 5.90
N LYS A 136 17.55 -1.29 5.87
CA LYS A 136 16.64 -2.43 5.62
C LYS A 136 16.94 -3.05 4.26
N LEU A 137 17.21 -2.24 3.25
CA LEU A 137 17.58 -2.71 1.91
C LEU A 137 18.89 -3.51 1.94
N ALA A 138 19.94 -2.97 2.58
CA ALA A 138 21.22 -3.66 2.72
C ALA A 138 21.10 -5.01 3.47
N ILE A 139 20.27 -5.07 4.51
CA ILE A 139 19.98 -6.31 5.25
C ILE A 139 19.29 -7.32 4.31
N LEU A 140 18.29 -6.88 3.55
CA LEU A 140 17.55 -7.73 2.61
C LEU A 140 18.43 -8.23 1.47
N GLU A 141 19.33 -7.41 0.93
CA GLU A 141 20.27 -7.81 -0.11
C GLU A 141 21.21 -8.92 0.38
N ARG A 142 21.78 -8.74 1.57
CA ARG A 142 22.61 -9.77 2.21
C ARG A 142 21.83 -11.05 2.51
N ALA A 143 20.57 -10.91 2.93
CA ALA A 143 19.68 -12.05 3.15
C ALA A 143 19.42 -12.82 1.84
N ILE A 144 19.15 -12.12 0.74
CA ILE A 144 18.89 -12.70 -0.58
C ILE A 144 20.13 -13.41 -1.14
N GLU A 145 21.33 -12.83 -0.98
CA GLU A 145 22.59 -13.48 -1.39
C GLU A 145 22.76 -14.87 -0.76
N SER A 146 22.37 -15.00 0.51
CA SER A 146 22.42 -16.25 1.28
C SER A 146 21.21 -17.18 1.04
N ASN A 147 20.10 -16.64 0.49
CA ASN A 147 18.80 -17.30 0.35
C ASN A 147 18.17 -17.04 -1.03
N GLN A 148 18.90 -17.33 -2.11
CA GLN A 148 18.54 -16.92 -3.47
C GLN A 148 17.19 -17.47 -3.97
N SER A 149 16.70 -18.58 -3.40
CA SER A 149 15.40 -19.18 -3.73
C SER A 149 14.23 -18.58 -2.94
N SER A 150 14.48 -17.80 -1.89
CA SER A 150 13.43 -17.26 -1.02
C SER A 150 12.61 -16.17 -1.74
N VAL A 151 11.35 -16.49 -2.02
CA VAL A 151 10.40 -15.53 -2.61
C VAL A 151 10.03 -14.45 -1.59
N ASP A 152 9.92 -14.81 -0.31
CA ASP A 152 9.51 -13.88 0.76
C ASP A 152 10.51 -12.74 0.94
N LEU A 153 11.82 -13.02 0.91
CA LEU A 153 12.85 -11.98 1.00
C LEU A 153 12.84 -11.05 -0.22
N LYS A 154 12.65 -11.60 -1.42
CA LYS A 154 12.53 -10.82 -2.66
C LYS A 154 11.28 -9.94 -2.65
N LEU A 155 10.16 -10.46 -2.13
CA LEU A 155 8.93 -9.70 -1.94
C LEU A 155 9.10 -8.57 -0.92
N ALA A 156 9.74 -8.85 0.22
CA ALA A 156 10.05 -7.82 1.22
C ALA A 156 10.93 -6.71 0.63
N LYS A 157 11.93 -7.08 -0.19
CA LYS A 157 12.75 -6.11 -0.94
C LYS A 157 11.90 -5.28 -1.90
N LEU A 158 11.04 -5.91 -2.71
CA LEU A 158 10.16 -5.19 -3.65
C LEU A 158 9.21 -4.22 -2.94
N GLN A 159 8.63 -4.63 -1.81
CA GLN A 159 7.79 -3.78 -0.98
C GLN A 159 8.57 -2.61 -0.39
N LEU A 160 9.81 -2.83 0.05
CA LEU A 160 10.65 -1.74 0.55
C LEU A 160 11.03 -0.75 -0.57
N CYS A 161 11.29 -1.26 -1.78
CA CYS A 161 11.65 -0.43 -2.92
C CYS A 161 10.51 0.45 -3.42
N THR A 162 9.25 0.22 -3.04
CA THR A 162 8.15 1.13 -3.44
C THR A 162 8.32 2.55 -2.91
N GLU A 163 9.07 2.71 -1.81
CA GLU A 163 9.36 4.02 -1.21
C GLU A 163 10.38 4.85 -2.00
N PHE A 164 11.14 4.22 -2.92
CA PHE A 164 12.28 4.86 -3.57
C PHE A 164 12.29 4.75 -5.09
N TRP A 165 11.78 3.65 -5.62
CA TRP A 165 11.87 3.36 -7.05
C TRP A 165 10.66 3.89 -7.79
N GLU A 166 10.91 4.37 -9.00
CA GLU A 166 9.82 4.71 -9.91
C GLU A 166 9.03 3.47 -10.32
N SER A 167 7.72 3.67 -10.55
CA SER A 167 6.77 2.62 -10.97
C SER A 167 7.28 1.73 -12.12
N PRO A 168 7.91 2.23 -13.20
CA PRO A 168 8.42 1.38 -14.29
C PRO A 168 9.52 0.42 -13.85
N THR A 169 10.40 0.84 -12.94
CA THR A 169 11.49 0.01 -12.41
C THR A 169 10.93 -1.10 -11.53
N LEU A 170 10.00 -0.76 -10.65
CA LEU A 170 9.29 -1.75 -9.82
C LEU A 170 8.55 -2.77 -10.68
N LEU A 171 7.85 -2.32 -11.72
CA LEU A 171 7.12 -3.21 -12.62
C LEU A 171 8.05 -4.22 -13.30
N LYS A 172 9.24 -3.80 -13.75
CA LYS A 172 10.23 -4.71 -14.35
C LYS A 172 10.70 -5.77 -13.34
N GLU A 173 10.96 -5.38 -12.10
CA GLU A 173 11.42 -6.33 -11.07
C GLU A 173 10.29 -7.30 -10.65
N TRP A 174 9.05 -6.83 -10.57
CA TRP A 174 7.88 -7.69 -10.40
C TRP A 174 7.74 -8.71 -11.54
N GLN A 175 7.88 -8.27 -12.79
CA GLN A 175 7.80 -9.15 -13.96
C GLN A 175 8.90 -10.21 -13.96
N LYS A 176 10.13 -9.85 -13.58
CA LYS A 176 11.24 -10.81 -13.40
C LYS A 176 10.90 -11.83 -12.32
N LEU A 177 10.38 -11.40 -11.18
CA LEU A 177 10.05 -12.29 -10.07
C LEU A 177 8.93 -13.27 -10.45
N ILE A 178 7.89 -12.80 -11.14
CA ILE A 178 6.80 -13.63 -11.66
C ILE A 178 7.33 -14.64 -12.69
N PHE A 179 8.25 -14.22 -13.57
CA PHE A 179 8.86 -15.12 -14.55
C PHE A 179 9.67 -16.25 -13.91
N LEU A 180 10.34 -15.97 -12.78
CA LEU A 180 11.12 -16.97 -12.03
C LEU A 180 10.26 -17.89 -11.17
N HIS A 181 9.03 -17.49 -10.83
CA HIS A 181 8.14 -18.25 -9.96
C HIS A 181 6.69 -18.26 -10.51
N PRO A 182 6.47 -18.76 -11.74
CA PRO A 182 5.17 -18.68 -12.41
C PRO A 182 4.09 -19.53 -11.74
N ASN A 183 4.47 -20.54 -10.95
CA ASN A 183 3.58 -21.42 -10.18
C ASN A 183 3.19 -20.86 -8.80
N ASN A 184 3.76 -19.73 -8.38
CA ASN A 184 3.47 -19.15 -7.07
C ASN A 184 2.22 -18.25 -7.14
N THR A 185 1.08 -18.78 -6.70
CA THR A 185 -0.22 -18.10 -6.74
C THR A 185 -0.29 -16.87 -5.83
N GLY A 186 0.32 -16.94 -4.63
CA GLY A 186 0.39 -15.79 -3.71
C GLY A 186 1.23 -14.64 -4.26
N LEU A 187 2.26 -14.95 -5.04
CA LEU A 187 3.07 -13.95 -5.74
C LEU A 187 2.25 -13.27 -6.85
N TRP A 188 1.52 -14.04 -7.64
CA TRP A 188 0.59 -13.50 -8.65
C TRP A 188 -0.44 -12.55 -8.04
N GLN A 189 -1.04 -12.94 -6.90
CA GLN A 189 -2.01 -12.10 -6.22
C GLN A 189 -1.43 -10.73 -5.83
N LYS A 190 -0.24 -10.72 -5.21
CA LYS A 190 0.46 -9.48 -4.83
C LYS A 190 0.82 -8.64 -6.05
N TYR A 191 1.30 -9.26 -7.13
CA TYR A 191 1.62 -8.58 -8.38
C TYR A 191 0.39 -7.94 -9.04
N LEU A 192 -0.75 -8.62 -9.06
CA LEU A 192 -2.00 -8.10 -9.61
C LEU A 192 -2.52 -6.91 -8.80
N LEU A 193 -2.46 -6.98 -7.47
CA LEU A 193 -2.80 -5.86 -6.59
C LEU A 193 -1.88 -4.66 -6.80
N PHE A 194 -0.57 -4.89 -6.91
CA PHE A 194 0.40 -3.84 -7.26
C PHE A 194 0.02 -3.19 -8.60
N CYS A 195 -0.25 -3.96 -9.65
CA CYS A 195 -0.65 -3.40 -10.94
C CYS A 195 -1.93 -2.57 -10.87
N GLN A 196 -2.89 -2.97 -10.03
CA GLN A 196 -4.13 -2.24 -9.81
C GLN A 196 -3.92 -0.91 -9.06
N SER A 197 -2.93 -0.83 -8.17
CA SER A 197 -2.65 0.40 -7.42
C SER A 197 -1.91 1.48 -8.23
N GLN A 198 -1.33 1.13 -9.40
CA GLN A 198 -0.56 2.08 -10.21
C GLN A 198 -1.45 3.01 -11.04
N PHE A 199 -2.00 4.05 -10.40
CA PHE A 199 -2.93 5.02 -11.01
C PHE A 199 -2.46 5.57 -12.37
N SER A 200 -1.19 5.93 -12.51
CA SER A 200 -0.64 6.54 -13.73
C SER A 200 -0.61 5.63 -14.96
N THR A 201 -0.66 4.31 -14.78
CA THR A 201 -0.60 3.34 -15.88
C THR A 201 -1.77 2.35 -15.88
N PHE A 202 -2.78 2.66 -15.07
CA PHE A 202 -3.96 1.83 -14.87
C PHE A 202 -4.88 1.90 -16.08
N SER A 203 -5.32 0.75 -16.55
CA SER A 203 -6.51 0.63 -17.41
C SER A 203 -7.18 -0.71 -17.17
N VAL A 204 -8.51 -0.73 -17.27
CA VAL A 204 -9.31 -1.94 -17.03
C VAL A 204 -8.89 -3.08 -17.98
N SER A 205 -8.70 -2.77 -19.26
CA SER A 205 -8.26 -3.74 -20.27
C SER A 205 -6.89 -4.35 -19.96
N LYS A 206 -5.94 -3.54 -19.49
CA LYS A 206 -4.60 -4.00 -19.08
C LYS A 206 -4.67 -4.93 -17.88
N ILE A 207 -5.42 -4.56 -16.83
CA ILE A 207 -5.59 -5.40 -15.65
C ILE A 207 -6.30 -6.71 -16.01
N GLN A 208 -7.35 -6.65 -16.84
CA GLN A 208 -8.06 -7.84 -17.32
C GLN A 208 -7.12 -8.78 -18.10
N SER A 209 -6.26 -8.24 -18.97
CA SER A 209 -5.26 -9.03 -19.69
C SER A 209 -4.23 -9.67 -18.75
N LEU A 210 -3.82 -8.98 -17.68
CA LEU A 210 -2.91 -9.52 -16.67
C LEU A 210 -3.54 -10.68 -15.89
N TYR A 211 -4.83 -10.59 -15.52
CA TYR A 211 -5.56 -11.72 -14.94
C TYR A 211 -5.61 -12.91 -15.91
N GLY A 212 -5.92 -12.66 -17.19
CA GLY A 212 -5.89 -13.71 -18.22
C GLY A 212 -4.53 -14.40 -18.31
N LYS A 213 -3.44 -13.62 -18.37
CA LYS A 213 -2.07 -14.16 -18.38
C LYS A 213 -1.78 -14.99 -17.13
N CYS A 214 -2.17 -14.50 -15.95
CA CYS A 214 -2.01 -15.21 -14.68
C CYS A 214 -2.71 -16.56 -14.70
N LEU A 215 -4.02 -16.59 -14.98
CA LEU A 215 -4.81 -17.80 -14.99
C LEU A 215 -4.36 -18.79 -16.06
N SER A 216 -4.04 -18.32 -17.28
CA SER A 216 -3.51 -19.20 -18.33
C SER A 216 -2.14 -19.81 -17.97
N THR A 217 -1.29 -19.05 -17.28
CA THR A 217 0.01 -19.56 -16.79
C THR A 217 -0.20 -20.64 -15.73
N LEU A 218 -1.09 -20.39 -14.77
CA LEU A 218 -1.40 -21.35 -13.70
C LEU A 218 -2.10 -22.60 -14.22
N SER A 219 -2.99 -22.47 -15.21
CA SER A 219 -3.57 -23.63 -15.91
C SER A 219 -2.50 -24.45 -16.61
N ALA A 220 -1.51 -23.82 -17.26
CA ALA A 220 -0.41 -24.53 -17.90
C ALA A 220 0.53 -25.23 -16.88
N VAL A 221 0.68 -24.67 -15.68
CA VAL A 221 1.36 -25.34 -14.55
C VAL A 221 0.58 -26.58 -14.13
N LYS A 222 -0.74 -26.45 -13.92
CA LYS A 222 -1.63 -27.53 -13.50
C LYS A 222 -1.74 -28.66 -14.52
N ASP A 223 -1.79 -28.31 -15.81
CA ASP A 223 -1.78 -29.26 -16.92
C ASP A 223 -0.41 -29.96 -17.10
N GLY A 224 0.61 -29.60 -16.32
CA GLY A 224 1.96 -30.15 -16.43
C GLY A 224 2.73 -29.69 -17.68
N SER A 225 2.23 -28.66 -18.39
CA SER A 225 2.90 -28.10 -19.58
C SER A 225 4.17 -27.30 -19.21
N ILE A 226 4.22 -26.73 -18.00
CA ILE A 226 5.41 -26.05 -17.47
C ILE A 226 6.22 -27.03 -16.60
N LEU A 227 7.16 -27.74 -17.24
CA LEU A 227 7.95 -28.79 -16.60
C LEU A 227 8.89 -28.30 -15.49
N SER A 228 9.35 -27.05 -15.59
CA SER A 228 10.32 -26.49 -14.64
C SER A 228 9.72 -26.06 -13.31
N HIS A 229 8.39 -25.90 -13.24
CA HIS A 229 7.69 -25.32 -12.10
C HIS A 229 6.43 -26.12 -11.82
N PRO A 230 6.51 -27.23 -11.05
CA PRO A 230 5.36 -28.07 -10.78
C PRO A 230 4.30 -27.33 -9.97
N GLU A 231 3.08 -27.85 -9.98
CA GLU A 231 1.98 -27.34 -9.18
C GLU A 231 2.35 -27.32 -7.68
N LEU A 232 2.04 -26.20 -7.02
CA LEU A 232 2.19 -26.06 -5.58
C LEU A 232 0.89 -26.47 -4.85
N PRO A 233 0.95 -26.91 -3.58
CA PRO A 233 -0.25 -27.23 -2.80
C PRO A 233 -1.24 -26.06 -2.76
N GLY A 234 -2.53 -26.35 -2.96
CA GLY A 234 -3.60 -25.34 -2.93
C GLY A 234 -3.69 -24.44 -4.17
N THR A 235 -3.01 -24.80 -5.28
CA THR A 235 -3.09 -24.04 -6.53
C THR A 235 -4.51 -23.87 -7.03
N GLU A 236 -5.33 -24.93 -7.04
CA GLU A 236 -6.72 -24.86 -7.51
C GLU A 236 -7.57 -23.83 -6.73
N ASP A 237 -7.54 -23.90 -5.39
CA ASP A 237 -8.26 -22.97 -4.51
C ASP A 237 -7.79 -21.53 -4.73
N ALA A 238 -6.48 -21.34 -4.89
CA ALA A 238 -5.90 -20.03 -5.13
C ALA A 238 -6.25 -19.49 -6.54
N MET A 239 -6.33 -20.34 -7.57
CA MET A 239 -6.81 -19.96 -8.90
C MET A 239 -8.28 -19.50 -8.84
N PHE A 240 -9.12 -20.20 -8.07
CA PHE A 240 -10.50 -19.78 -7.85
C PHE A 240 -10.58 -18.43 -7.11
N ALA A 241 -9.76 -18.22 -6.07
CA ALA A 241 -9.66 -16.93 -5.39
C ALA A 241 -9.23 -15.79 -6.33
N LEU A 242 -8.27 -16.04 -7.23
CA LEU A 242 -7.83 -15.08 -8.25
C LEU A 242 -8.95 -14.78 -9.26
N PHE A 243 -9.71 -15.78 -9.68
CA PHE A 243 -10.89 -15.61 -10.52
C PHE A 243 -11.97 -14.75 -9.83
N LEU A 244 -12.26 -15.00 -8.55
CA LEU A 244 -13.18 -14.18 -7.77
C LEU A 244 -12.68 -12.73 -7.69
N GLN A 245 -11.38 -12.53 -7.47
CA GLN A 245 -10.78 -11.20 -7.46
C GLN A 245 -10.94 -10.49 -8.81
N GLN A 246 -10.79 -11.19 -9.93
CA GLN A 246 -11.06 -10.66 -11.27
C GLN A 246 -12.52 -10.24 -11.43
N CYS A 247 -13.46 -11.07 -11.01
CA CYS A 247 -14.89 -10.77 -11.08
C CYS A 247 -15.26 -9.55 -10.21
N HIS A 248 -14.71 -9.47 -9.00
CA HIS A 248 -14.89 -8.30 -8.13
C HIS A 248 -14.33 -7.03 -8.76
N PHE A 249 -13.13 -7.10 -9.35
CA PHE A 249 -12.51 -5.99 -10.06
C PHE A 249 -13.38 -5.50 -11.23
N LEU A 250 -13.87 -6.42 -12.07
CA LEU A 250 -14.75 -6.09 -13.19
C LEU A 250 -16.04 -5.40 -12.71
N ARG A 251 -16.65 -5.92 -11.64
CA ARG A 251 -17.84 -5.31 -11.05
C ARG A 251 -17.56 -3.89 -10.55
N GLN A 252 -16.45 -3.68 -9.84
CA GLN A 252 -16.04 -2.35 -9.35
C GLN A 252 -15.75 -1.37 -10.49
N ALA A 253 -15.25 -1.87 -11.63
CA ALA A 253 -15.01 -1.09 -12.83
C ALA A 253 -16.28 -0.84 -13.70
N GLY A 254 -17.47 -1.25 -13.24
CA GLY A 254 -18.72 -1.07 -13.97
C GLY A 254 -19.03 -2.13 -15.04
N HIS A 255 -18.30 -3.25 -15.04
CA HIS A 255 -18.48 -4.38 -15.97
C HIS A 255 -19.14 -5.59 -15.29
N ALA A 256 -20.27 -5.37 -14.63
CA ALA A 256 -20.97 -6.43 -13.90
C ALA A 256 -21.44 -7.57 -14.84
N GLU A 257 -21.86 -7.24 -16.06
CA GLU A 257 -22.26 -8.17 -17.11
C GLU A 257 -21.13 -9.12 -17.51
N LYS A 258 -19.88 -8.62 -17.56
CA LYS A 258 -18.70 -9.46 -17.81
C LYS A 258 -18.43 -10.39 -16.64
N ALA A 259 -18.54 -9.90 -15.41
CA ALA A 259 -18.37 -10.74 -14.22
C ALA A 259 -19.42 -11.88 -14.19
N VAL A 260 -20.69 -11.58 -14.48
CA VAL A 260 -21.74 -12.61 -14.61
C VAL A 260 -21.39 -13.60 -15.73
N SER A 261 -20.99 -13.11 -16.91
CA SER A 261 -20.61 -13.97 -18.03
C SER A 261 -19.44 -14.90 -17.69
N LEU A 262 -18.46 -14.44 -16.90
CA LEU A 262 -17.34 -15.26 -16.43
C LEU A 262 -17.81 -16.40 -15.51
N PHE A 263 -18.73 -16.13 -14.58
CA PHE A 263 -19.31 -17.18 -13.74
C PHE A 263 -20.13 -18.19 -14.55
N GLN A 264 -20.94 -17.72 -15.50
CA GLN A 264 -21.68 -18.62 -16.39
C GLN A 264 -20.72 -19.51 -17.18
N ALA A 265 -19.67 -18.92 -17.77
CA ALA A 265 -18.64 -19.65 -18.51
C ALA A 265 -17.93 -20.68 -17.64
N MET A 266 -17.58 -20.33 -16.40
CA MET A 266 -16.95 -21.25 -15.46
C MET A 266 -17.86 -22.43 -15.12
N VAL A 267 -19.16 -22.19 -14.92
CA VAL A 267 -20.14 -23.26 -14.64
C VAL A 267 -20.28 -24.19 -15.84
N ASP A 268 -20.46 -23.65 -17.04
CA ASP A 268 -20.55 -24.44 -18.27
C ASP A 268 -19.28 -25.24 -18.55
N PHE A 269 -18.11 -24.60 -18.42
CA PHE A 269 -16.81 -25.22 -18.62
C PHE A 269 -16.50 -26.31 -17.59
N THR A 270 -16.97 -26.18 -16.35
CA THR A 270 -16.64 -27.12 -15.27
C THR A 270 -17.64 -28.28 -15.19
N PHE A 271 -18.95 -27.99 -15.16
CA PHE A 271 -19.98 -28.99 -14.87
C PHE A 271 -20.61 -29.59 -16.13
N PHE A 272 -20.62 -28.85 -17.23
CA PHE A 272 -21.23 -29.26 -18.49
C PHE A 272 -20.19 -29.64 -19.56
N LYS A 273 -18.97 -30.00 -19.15
CA LYS A 273 -17.89 -30.45 -20.03
C LYS A 273 -18.18 -31.79 -20.74
N PRO A 274 -18.10 -31.89 -22.08
CA PRO A 274 -18.18 -33.16 -22.80
C PRO A 274 -17.08 -34.15 -22.38
N ASP A 275 -17.38 -35.44 -22.35
CA ASP A 275 -16.40 -36.46 -21.95
C ASP A 275 -15.24 -36.57 -22.94
N SER A 276 -15.50 -36.32 -24.24
CA SER A 276 -14.52 -36.36 -25.33
C SER A 276 -13.36 -35.36 -25.18
N VAL A 277 -13.53 -34.31 -24.37
CA VAL A 277 -12.52 -33.25 -24.19
C VAL A 277 -11.90 -33.24 -22.79
N LYS A 278 -12.33 -34.13 -21.87
CA LYS A 278 -11.89 -34.13 -20.47
C LYS A 278 -10.39 -34.30 -20.29
N ASP A 279 -9.79 -35.16 -21.12
CA ASP A 279 -8.37 -35.52 -21.02
C ASP A 279 -7.45 -34.57 -21.83
N LEU A 280 -8.02 -33.58 -22.52
CA LEU A 280 -7.24 -32.56 -23.21
C LEU A 280 -6.64 -31.58 -22.19
N PRO A 281 -5.47 -30.99 -22.48
CA PRO A 281 -4.99 -29.82 -21.74
C PRO A 281 -6.03 -28.70 -21.73
N THR A 282 -6.04 -27.86 -20.71
CA THR A 282 -7.00 -26.77 -20.52
C THR A 282 -7.10 -25.88 -21.77
N LYS A 283 -5.98 -25.59 -22.44
CA LYS A 283 -5.99 -24.82 -23.69
C LYS A 283 -6.82 -25.50 -24.79
N GLY A 284 -6.65 -26.81 -24.97
CA GLY A 284 -7.44 -27.57 -25.94
C GLY A 284 -8.92 -27.60 -25.56
N GLN A 285 -9.24 -27.75 -24.26
CA GLN A 285 -10.61 -27.66 -23.78
C GLN A 285 -11.26 -26.29 -24.13
N VAL A 286 -10.51 -25.19 -24.00
CA VAL A 286 -10.98 -23.84 -24.36
C VAL A 286 -11.26 -23.73 -25.86
N GLU A 287 -10.40 -24.26 -26.73
CA GLU A 287 -10.60 -24.23 -28.19
C GLU A 287 -11.91 -24.92 -28.61
N PHE A 288 -12.31 -26.01 -27.93
CA PHE A 288 -13.62 -26.67 -28.15
C PHE A 288 -14.80 -25.98 -27.46
N PHE A 289 -14.54 -25.15 -26.45
CA PHE A 289 -15.55 -24.42 -25.69
C PHE A 289 -15.96 -23.12 -26.39
N GLU A 290 -15.01 -22.41 -27.01
CA GLU A 290 -15.25 -21.13 -27.70
C GLU A 290 -16.43 -21.18 -28.70
N PRO A 291 -16.54 -22.18 -29.60
CA PRO A 291 -17.67 -22.27 -30.52
C PRO A 291 -19.04 -22.38 -29.83
N PHE A 292 -19.10 -23.08 -28.69
CA PHE A 292 -20.32 -23.14 -27.88
C PHE A 292 -20.64 -21.77 -27.29
N TRP A 293 -19.64 -21.10 -26.73
CA TRP A 293 -19.82 -19.80 -26.07
C TRP A 293 -20.21 -18.67 -27.03
N ASP A 294 -19.79 -18.79 -28.30
CA ASP A 294 -20.13 -17.87 -29.38
C ASP A 294 -21.42 -18.25 -30.13
N SER A 295 -22.01 -19.42 -29.88
CA SER A 295 -23.18 -19.93 -30.61
C SER A 295 -24.49 -19.18 -30.32
N GLY A 296 -24.55 -18.40 -29.24
CA GLY A 296 -25.78 -17.76 -28.77
C GLY A 296 -26.76 -18.70 -28.05
N GLU A 297 -26.39 -19.95 -27.79
CA GLU A 297 -27.19 -20.84 -26.94
C GLU A 297 -27.35 -20.28 -25.52
N PRO A 298 -28.48 -20.56 -24.84
CA PRO A 298 -28.68 -20.10 -23.48
C PRO A 298 -27.60 -20.64 -22.54
N ARG A 299 -26.99 -19.73 -21.79
CA ARG A 299 -25.87 -19.99 -20.87
C ARG A 299 -26.37 -20.51 -19.52
N ALA A 300 -25.48 -21.08 -18.70
CA ALA A 300 -25.83 -21.51 -17.35
C ALA A 300 -26.64 -20.43 -16.58
N GLY A 301 -27.77 -20.84 -16.00
CA GLY A 301 -28.70 -19.96 -15.29
C GLY A 301 -29.76 -19.28 -16.15
N GLU A 302 -29.67 -19.35 -17.48
CA GLU A 302 -30.67 -18.79 -18.39
C GLU A 302 -31.78 -19.80 -18.72
N LYS A 303 -32.93 -19.29 -19.15
CA LYS A 303 -34.08 -20.12 -19.51
C LYS A 303 -33.73 -20.99 -20.73
N GLY A 304 -33.84 -22.30 -20.57
CA GLY A 304 -33.57 -23.26 -21.64
C GLY A 304 -32.10 -23.65 -21.77
N ALA A 305 -31.23 -23.27 -20.83
CA ALA A 305 -29.84 -23.68 -20.81
C ALA A 305 -29.69 -25.20 -20.71
N ARG A 306 -28.97 -25.79 -21.67
CA ARG A 306 -28.68 -27.23 -21.73
C ARG A 306 -27.21 -27.55 -21.44
N GLY A 307 -26.35 -26.54 -21.54
CA GLY A 307 -24.91 -26.62 -21.30
C GLY A 307 -24.10 -27.18 -22.47
N TRP A 308 -22.78 -26.99 -22.38
CA TRP A 308 -21.82 -27.28 -23.45
C TRP A 308 -21.88 -28.72 -23.99
N ARG A 309 -21.94 -29.74 -23.11
CA ARG A 309 -22.03 -31.17 -23.49
C ARG A 309 -23.23 -31.46 -24.38
N ALA A 310 -24.40 -30.94 -24.01
CA ALA A 310 -25.63 -31.19 -24.77
C ALA A 310 -25.57 -30.52 -26.14
N TRP A 311 -25.02 -29.30 -26.21
CA TRP A 311 -24.81 -28.61 -27.47
C TRP A 311 -23.83 -29.34 -28.39
N MET A 312 -22.68 -29.81 -27.86
CA MET A 312 -21.69 -30.53 -28.67
C MET A 312 -22.28 -31.81 -29.27
N HIS A 313 -23.00 -32.61 -28.49
CA HIS A 313 -23.71 -33.79 -29.01
C HIS A 313 -24.77 -33.47 -30.06
N GLN A 314 -25.42 -32.31 -29.97
CA GLN A 314 -26.36 -31.87 -30.99
C GLN A 314 -25.63 -31.54 -32.31
N GLN A 315 -24.47 -30.88 -32.24
CA GLN A 315 -23.68 -30.57 -33.44
C GLN A 315 -23.16 -31.83 -34.12
N GLU A 316 -22.70 -32.82 -33.34
CA GLU A 316 -22.27 -34.14 -33.86
C GLU A 316 -23.40 -34.88 -34.60
N ARG A 317 -24.66 -34.64 -34.22
CA ARG A 317 -25.87 -35.25 -34.83
C ARG A 317 -26.45 -34.42 -35.98
N GLY A 318 -25.77 -33.37 -36.43
CA GLY A 318 -26.20 -32.54 -37.56
C GLY A 318 -27.06 -31.32 -37.19
N GLY A 319 -27.06 -30.87 -35.93
CA GLY A 319 -27.45 -29.51 -35.54
C GLY A 319 -28.95 -29.21 -35.40
N TRP A 320 -29.87 -30.07 -35.86
CA TRP A 320 -31.31 -29.78 -35.82
C TRP A 320 -31.91 -29.91 -34.40
N VAL A 321 -32.55 -28.84 -33.91
CA VAL A 321 -33.47 -28.89 -32.76
C VAL A 321 -34.89 -29.09 -33.27
N VAL A 322 -35.54 -30.20 -32.89
CA VAL A 322 -37.00 -30.31 -33.05
C VAL A 322 -37.63 -29.41 -32.01
N VAL A 323 -37.98 -28.19 -32.40
CA VAL A 323 -38.79 -27.30 -31.57
C VAL A 323 -40.20 -27.88 -31.54
N SER A 324 -40.54 -28.59 -30.46
CA SER A 324 -41.92 -28.96 -30.21
C SER A 324 -42.69 -27.68 -29.85
N PRO A 325 -43.69 -27.25 -30.64
CA PRO A 325 -44.49 -26.08 -30.27
C PRO A 325 -45.20 -26.39 -28.95
N GLY A 326 -44.86 -25.62 -27.92
CA GLY A 326 -45.43 -25.78 -26.59
C GLY A 326 -46.96 -25.70 -26.66
N LYS A 327 -47.63 -26.70 -26.09
CA LYS A 327 -49.05 -26.58 -25.75
C LYS A 327 -49.22 -25.32 -24.90
N ALA A 328 -49.97 -24.36 -25.42
CA ALA A 328 -50.43 -23.22 -24.64
C ALA A 328 -51.16 -23.74 -23.39
N PRO A 329 -50.94 -23.16 -22.20
CA PRO A 329 -51.79 -23.47 -21.05
C PRO A 329 -53.20 -22.97 -21.40
N LEU A 330 -54.13 -23.91 -21.47
CA LEU A 330 -55.55 -23.60 -21.50
C LEU A 330 -55.92 -22.96 -20.16
N SER A 331 -56.65 -21.85 -20.28
CA SER A 331 -57.19 -20.95 -19.26
C SER A 331 -57.81 -21.62 -18.05
#